data_AF-A0A7D7VTT2-F1
#
_entry.id   AF-A0A7D7VTT2-F1
#
_cell.length_a   1.000
_cell.length_b   1.000
_cell.length_c   1.000
_cell.angle_alpha   90.00
_cell.angle_beta   90.00
_cell.angle_gamma   90.00
#
_symmetry.space_group_name_H-M   'P 1'
#
loop_
_entity.id
_entity.type
_entity.pdbx_description
1 polymer ?
#
loop_
_entity_poly.entity_id
_entity_poly.type
_entity_poly.pdbx_seq_one_letter_code
_entity_poly.pdbx_strand_id
1 'polypeptide(L)'
;MYLDLIVKVIVDGNAYFLDATDKFLPFGLVPFKCLNGEARIMDFKNGSFWEKIYPAKRSFINTKVKFTLNENDELVGDLTIRKGGYDGLRQRKKRHEVKEEKILEGFESENVDLEVEAYKQIDFEKPDIPTEEVYSVLFEPDAVGAGTLRMNPFLIDRFTVNPFKLEERLYPVDYGYERKYTYAFSFEIPENYEIKRYLKVNL
;
A
#
# COMPACT_ATOMS: atom_id res chain seq x y z
N MET A 1 -18.65 -22.57 -0.21
CA MET A 1 -18.68 -21.91 -1.54
C MET A 1 -19.55 -20.69 -1.38
N TYR A 2 -18.96 -19.50 -1.28
CA TYR A 2 -19.75 -18.26 -1.19
C TYR A 2 -20.07 -17.83 -2.61
N LEU A 3 -21.35 -17.79 -2.95
CA LEU A 3 -21.82 -17.23 -4.20
C LEU A 3 -22.04 -15.74 -3.96
N ASP A 4 -21.26 -14.89 -4.63
CA ASP A 4 -21.47 -13.44 -4.59
C ASP A 4 -22.27 -13.00 -5.80
N LEU A 5 -23.25 -12.12 -5.57
CA LEU A 5 -24.04 -11.50 -6.62
C LEU A 5 -23.62 -10.03 -6.72
N ILE A 6 -23.12 -9.64 -7.88
CA ILE A 6 -22.77 -8.26 -8.22
C ILE A 6 -23.55 -7.83 -9.45
N VAL A 7 -23.71 -6.53 -9.64
CA VAL A 7 -24.51 -5.97 -10.74
C VAL A 7 -23.58 -5.55 -11.87
N LYS A 8 -23.91 -5.97 -13.10
CA LYS A 8 -23.30 -5.41 -14.31
C LYS A 8 -24.13 -4.21 -14.79
N VAL A 9 -23.50 -3.05 -14.97
CA VAL A 9 -24.13 -1.84 -15.50
C VAL A 9 -23.35 -1.35 -16.71
N ILE A 10 -24.05 -0.83 -17.72
CA ILE A 10 -23.43 -0.15 -18.86
C ILE A 10 -23.63 1.36 -18.68
N VAL A 11 -22.54 2.10 -18.53
CA VAL A 11 -22.54 3.57 -18.40
C VAL A 11 -21.62 4.12 -19.50
N ASP A 12 -22.14 5.03 -20.33
CA ASP A 12 -21.41 5.63 -21.45
C ASP A 12 -20.71 4.60 -22.36
N GLY A 13 -21.37 3.47 -22.60
CA GLY A 13 -20.85 2.37 -23.42
C GLY A 13 -19.83 1.46 -22.74
N ASN A 14 -19.43 1.76 -21.49
CA ASN A 14 -18.50 0.95 -20.71
C ASN A 14 -19.24 0.03 -19.73
N ALA A 15 -18.82 -1.23 -19.66
CA ALA A 15 -19.35 -2.19 -18.70
C ALA A 15 -18.62 -2.06 -17.34
N TYR A 16 -19.40 -1.98 -16.27
CA TYR A 16 -18.92 -1.96 -14.89
C TYR A 16 -19.56 -3.09 -14.09
N PHE A 17 -18.77 -3.72 -13.23
CA PHE A 17 -19.23 -4.67 -12.23
C PHE A 17 -19.20 -3.97 -10.87
N LEU A 18 -20.37 -3.89 -10.24
CA LEU A 18 -20.60 -3.08 -9.04
C LEU A 18 -21.16 -3.94 -7.91
N ASP A 19 -20.62 -3.75 -6.72
CA ASP A 19 -21.12 -4.33 -5.48
C ASP A 19 -21.50 -3.20 -4.52
N ALA A 20 -22.79 -3.09 -4.21
CA ALA A 20 -23.35 -2.06 -3.32
C ALA A 20 -23.34 -2.49 -1.84
N THR A 21 -22.85 -3.69 -1.53
CA THR A 21 -22.82 -4.20 -0.14
C THR A 21 -21.64 -3.66 0.67
N ASP A 22 -20.62 -3.12 -0.01
CA ASP A 22 -19.41 -2.57 0.61
C ASP A 22 -19.29 -1.06 0.32
N LYS A 23 -19.62 -0.24 1.32
CA LYS A 23 -19.56 1.23 1.20
C LYS A 23 -18.15 1.79 0.97
N PHE A 24 -17.10 1.01 1.22
CA PHE A 24 -15.71 1.45 1.03
C PHE A 24 -15.16 1.09 -0.34
N LEU A 25 -15.88 0.25 -1.09
CA LEU A 25 -15.48 -0.21 -2.41
C LEU A 25 -15.56 0.95 -3.41
N PRO A 26 -14.43 1.30 -4.08
CA PRO A 26 -14.44 2.31 -5.13
C PRO A 26 -15.35 1.91 -6.29
N PHE A 27 -15.93 2.89 -6.98
CA PHE A 27 -16.76 2.63 -8.16
C PHE A 27 -15.99 1.81 -9.21
N GLY A 28 -16.60 0.74 -9.71
CA GLY A 28 -16.00 -0.16 -10.69
C GLY A 28 -14.90 -1.09 -10.16
N LEU A 29 -14.51 -1.00 -8.88
CA LEU A 29 -13.61 -1.98 -8.28
C LEU A 29 -14.42 -3.22 -7.89
N VAL A 30 -14.10 -4.37 -8.47
CA VAL A 30 -14.76 -5.64 -8.13
C VAL A 30 -14.22 -6.15 -6.79
N PRO A 31 -15.05 -6.70 -5.88
CA PRO A 31 -14.55 -7.29 -4.65
C PRO A 31 -13.48 -8.35 -4.93
N PHE A 32 -12.41 -8.41 -4.11
CA PHE A 32 -11.30 -9.35 -4.33
C PHE A 32 -11.76 -10.81 -4.45
N LYS A 33 -12.74 -11.21 -3.64
CA LYS A 33 -13.36 -12.54 -3.66
C LYS A 33 -14.05 -12.91 -4.97
N CYS A 34 -14.42 -11.90 -5.79
CA CYS A 34 -15.04 -12.08 -7.10
C CYS A 34 -14.01 -12.03 -8.25
N LEU A 35 -12.71 -11.87 -7.96
CA LEU A 35 -11.64 -11.93 -8.95
C LEU A 35 -11.21 -13.39 -9.19
N ASN A 36 -12.10 -14.18 -9.76
CA ASN A 36 -11.91 -15.60 -10.05
C ASN A 36 -11.84 -15.93 -11.56
N GLY A 37 -11.58 -14.91 -12.38
CA GLY A 37 -11.44 -15.02 -13.83
C GLY A 37 -12.73 -14.74 -14.60
N GLU A 38 -13.84 -15.39 -14.27
CA GLU A 38 -15.10 -15.27 -15.01
C GLU A 38 -16.34 -15.15 -14.10
N ALA A 39 -17.26 -14.27 -14.48
CA ALA A 39 -18.60 -14.21 -13.91
C ALA A 39 -19.62 -14.85 -14.84
N ARG A 40 -20.61 -15.49 -14.23
CA ARG A 40 -21.82 -15.94 -14.92
C ARG A 40 -22.81 -14.79 -15.00
N ILE A 41 -22.99 -14.22 -16.19
CA ILE A 41 -24.00 -13.19 -16.43
C ILE A 41 -25.38 -13.84 -16.52
N MET A 42 -26.35 -13.28 -15.82
CA MET A 42 -27.76 -13.66 -15.91
C MET A 42 -28.50 -12.56 -16.68
N ASP A 43 -28.51 -12.65 -18.02
CA ASP A 43 -29.30 -11.76 -18.86
C ASP A 43 -30.71 -12.35 -19.01
N PHE A 44 -31.70 -11.65 -18.44
CA PHE A 44 -33.09 -12.08 -18.46
C PHE A 44 -33.72 -12.11 -19.87
N LYS A 45 -33.08 -11.51 -20.88
CA LYS A 45 -33.54 -11.50 -22.27
C LYS A 45 -32.82 -12.54 -23.14
N ASN A 46 -31.49 -12.62 -23.04
CA ASN A 46 -30.67 -13.44 -23.94
C ASN A 46 -30.15 -14.73 -23.30
N GLY A 47 -30.54 -15.03 -22.05
CA GLY A 47 -30.07 -16.18 -21.30
C GLY A 47 -28.75 -15.89 -20.57
N SER A 48 -28.00 -16.95 -20.25
CA SER A 48 -26.84 -16.83 -19.37
C SER A 48 -25.55 -17.24 -20.07
N PHE A 49 -24.50 -16.43 -19.90
CA PHE A 49 -23.19 -16.62 -20.52
C PHE A 49 -22.06 -16.28 -19.54
N TRP A 50 -20.84 -16.73 -19.86
CA TRP A 50 -19.64 -16.41 -19.08
C TRP A 50 -18.98 -15.15 -19.64
N GLU A 51 -18.52 -14.29 -18.75
CA GLU A 51 -17.78 -13.08 -19.10
C GLU A 51 -16.58 -12.92 -18.18
N LYS A 52 -15.43 -12.56 -18.75
CA LYS A 52 -14.21 -12.37 -17.98
C LYS A 52 -14.31 -11.14 -17.09
N ILE A 53 -13.88 -11.30 -15.85
CA ILE A 53 -13.72 -10.19 -14.91
C ILE A 53 -12.24 -9.84 -14.86
N TYR A 54 -11.96 -8.54 -15.02
CA TYR A 54 -10.63 -7.99 -14.81
C TYR A 54 -10.68 -6.93 -13.70
N PRO A 55 -9.62 -6.81 -12.87
CA PRO A 55 -9.49 -5.70 -11.95
C PRO A 55 -9.49 -4.38 -12.74
N ALA A 56 -10.51 -3.53 -12.52
CA ALA A 56 -10.65 -2.30 -13.30
C ALA A 56 -9.69 -1.18 -12.87
N LYS A 57 -9.23 -1.19 -11.60
CA LYS A 57 -8.30 -0.19 -11.06
C LYS A 57 -7.01 -0.85 -10.59
N ARG A 58 -5.89 -0.19 -10.86
CA ARG A 58 -4.56 -0.59 -10.36
C ARG A 58 -4.50 -0.43 -8.85
N SER A 59 -3.95 -1.43 -8.17
CA SER A 59 -3.62 -1.33 -6.74
C SER A 59 -2.20 -0.85 -6.58
N PHE A 60 -2.00 0.13 -5.70
CA PHE A 60 -0.67 0.68 -5.48
C PHE A 60 -0.44 1.17 -4.05
N ILE A 61 0.83 1.16 -3.66
CA ILE A 61 1.37 1.82 -2.47
C ILE A 61 2.54 2.69 -2.93
N ASN A 62 2.42 3.99 -2.69
CA ASN A 62 3.48 4.96 -2.93
C ASN A 62 3.96 5.51 -1.59
N THR A 63 5.21 5.20 -1.26
CA THR A 63 5.88 5.66 -0.05
C THR A 63 6.91 6.70 -0.44
N LYS A 64 6.80 7.90 0.14
CA LYS A 64 7.75 9.00 -0.06
C LYS A 64 8.33 9.39 1.29
N VAL A 65 9.65 9.43 1.37
CA VAL A 65 10.41 9.85 2.55
C VAL A 65 11.23 11.06 2.18
N LYS A 66 11.15 12.10 3.01
CA LYS A 66 12.02 13.27 2.91
C LYS A 66 12.61 13.57 4.28
N PHE A 67 13.92 13.42 4.41
CA PHE A 67 14.64 13.67 5.65
C PHE A 67 15.76 14.68 5.53
N THR A 68 16.04 15.30 6.66
CA THR A 68 17.22 16.11 6.95
C THR A 68 17.87 15.58 8.22
N LEU A 69 19.16 15.86 8.44
CA LEU A 69 19.83 15.56 9.71
C LEU A 69 19.69 16.76 10.65
N ASN A 70 19.32 16.53 11.91
CA ASN A 70 19.28 17.57 12.92
C ASN A 70 20.64 17.71 13.65
N GLU A 71 20.72 18.61 14.63
CA GLU A 71 21.94 18.87 15.41
C GLU A 71 22.37 17.71 16.32
N ASN A 72 21.47 16.75 16.59
CA ASN A 72 21.72 15.56 17.40
C ASN A 72 22.10 14.33 16.54
N ASP A 73 22.38 14.51 15.25
CA ASP A 73 22.62 13.42 14.30
C ASP A 73 21.41 12.49 14.07
N GLU A 74 20.19 12.97 14.34
CA GLU A 74 18.94 12.24 14.08
C GLU A 74 18.34 12.67 12.74
N LEU A 75 17.74 11.72 12.01
CA LEU A 75 16.99 12.03 10.81
C LEU A 75 15.58 12.49 11.20
N VAL A 76 15.21 13.67 10.72
CA VAL A 76 13.87 14.25 10.93
C VAL A 76 13.21 14.55 9.60
N GLY A 77 11.90 14.33 9.52
CA GLY A 77 11.09 14.80 8.41
C GLY A 77 9.86 13.96 8.15
N ASP A 78 9.39 13.98 6.90
CA ASP A 78 8.06 13.47 6.56
C ASP A 78 8.11 12.14 5.79
N LEU A 79 7.30 11.21 6.25
CA LEU A 79 6.93 9.97 5.58
C LEU A 79 5.48 10.09 5.08
N THR A 80 5.28 10.04 3.77
CA THR A 80 3.96 10.05 3.13
C THR A 80 3.69 8.70 2.49
N ILE A 81 2.57 8.06 2.87
CA ILE A 81 2.12 6.78 2.32
C ILE A 81 0.78 6.98 1.63
N ARG A 82 0.74 6.78 0.32
CA ARG A 82 -0.47 6.89 -0.49
C ARG A 82 -0.87 5.53 -1.06
N LYS A 83 -2.11 5.12 -0.82
CA LYS A 83 -2.63 3.79 -1.20
C LYS A 83 -3.87 3.91 -2.10
N GLY A 84 -3.89 3.17 -3.21
CA GLY A 84 -5.01 3.13 -4.15
C GLY A 84 -5.45 1.71 -4.49
N GLY A 85 -6.59 1.58 -5.17
CA GLY A 85 -7.17 0.28 -5.51
C GLY A 85 -7.51 -0.56 -4.27
N TYR A 86 -7.11 -1.83 -4.25
CA TYR A 86 -7.36 -2.74 -3.13
C TYR A 86 -6.56 -2.38 -1.86
N ASP A 87 -5.40 -1.76 -2.01
CA ASP A 87 -4.59 -1.31 -0.86
C ASP A 87 -5.27 -0.12 -0.17
N GLY A 88 -5.81 0.83 -0.94
CA GLY A 88 -6.62 1.92 -0.41
C GLY A 88 -7.92 1.43 0.24
N LEU A 89 -8.62 0.46 -0.39
CA LEU A 89 -9.80 -0.18 0.19
C LEU A 89 -9.51 -0.80 1.56
N ARG A 90 -8.42 -1.60 1.65
CA ARG A 90 -8.00 -2.26 2.89
C ARG A 90 -7.64 -1.24 3.97
N GLN A 91 -6.96 -0.16 3.60
CA GLN A 91 -6.60 0.91 4.52
C GLN A 91 -7.84 1.63 5.09
N ARG A 92 -8.82 1.96 4.24
CA ARG A 92 -10.09 2.56 4.71
C ARG A 92 -10.81 1.64 5.69
N LYS A 93 -10.95 0.35 5.36
CA LYS A 93 -11.59 -0.62 6.26
C LYS A 93 -10.88 -0.69 7.60
N LYS A 94 -9.54 -0.83 7.60
CA LYS A 94 -8.73 -0.82 8.83
C LYS A 94 -9.00 0.43 9.66
N ARG A 95 -9.08 1.61 9.03
CA ARG A 95 -9.37 2.87 9.71
C ARG A 95 -10.75 2.92 10.37
N HIS A 96 -11.79 2.35 9.74
CA HIS A 96 -13.13 2.32 10.35
C HIS A 96 -13.28 1.26 11.43
N GLU A 97 -12.44 0.22 11.42
CA GLU A 97 -12.45 -0.87 12.41
C GLU A 97 -11.57 -0.57 13.62
N VAL A 98 -10.49 0.20 13.44
CA VAL A 98 -9.45 0.41 14.44
C VAL A 98 -9.29 1.91 14.73
N LYS A 99 -9.20 2.24 16.01
CA LYS A 99 -8.93 3.63 16.44
C LYS A 99 -7.56 4.10 15.96
N GLU A 100 -7.41 5.41 15.83
CA GLU A 100 -6.19 6.03 15.30
C GLU A 100 -4.96 5.69 16.13
N GLU A 101 -5.09 5.72 17.45
CA GLU A 101 -4.00 5.44 18.39
C GLU A 101 -3.46 4.02 18.17
N LYS A 102 -4.35 3.04 17.96
CA LYS A 102 -3.94 1.67 17.66
C LYS A 102 -3.32 1.49 16.28
N ILE A 103 -3.66 2.35 15.32
CA ILE A 103 -3.02 2.35 14.00
C ILE A 103 -1.59 2.86 14.14
N LEU A 104 -1.39 3.91 14.93
CA LEU A 104 -0.07 4.47 15.25
C LEU A 104 0.79 3.49 16.05
N GLU A 105 0.26 2.92 17.12
CA GLU A 105 0.95 1.88 17.91
C GLU A 105 1.41 0.72 17.03
N GLY A 106 0.55 0.28 16.10
CA GLY A 106 0.89 -0.77 15.15
C GLY A 106 1.99 -0.35 14.17
N PHE A 107 1.95 0.90 13.69
CA PHE A 107 2.96 1.44 12.79
C PHE A 107 4.34 1.52 13.47
N GLU A 108 4.43 2.05 14.69
CA GLU A 108 5.68 2.12 15.46
C GLU A 108 6.18 0.74 15.86
N SER A 109 5.28 -0.18 16.22
CA SER A 109 5.64 -1.57 16.53
C SER A 109 6.23 -2.32 15.33
N GLU A 110 5.77 -2.02 14.11
CA GLU A 110 6.30 -2.59 12.88
C GLU A 110 7.62 -1.93 12.44
N ASN A 111 7.88 -0.70 12.91
CA ASN A 111 9.02 0.12 12.50
C ASN A 111 9.71 0.69 13.74
N VAL A 112 10.30 -0.19 14.55
CA VAL A 112 10.86 0.10 15.89
C VAL A 112 11.94 1.19 15.94
N ASP A 113 12.54 1.51 14.80
CA ASP A 113 13.57 2.55 14.67
C ASP A 113 12.96 3.94 14.39
N LEU A 114 11.63 4.05 14.23
CA LEU A 114 10.90 5.29 13.95
C LEU A 114 10.06 5.72 15.16
N GLU A 115 10.21 6.98 15.55
CA GLU A 115 9.33 7.67 16.48
C GLU A 115 8.40 8.61 15.71
N VAL A 116 7.09 8.56 15.96
CA VAL A 116 6.10 9.42 15.29
C VAL A 116 5.79 10.64 16.15
N GLU A 117 6.20 11.82 15.69
CA GLU A 117 5.89 13.08 16.38
C GLU A 117 4.50 13.62 16.01
N ALA A 118 4.09 13.44 14.76
CA ALA A 118 2.80 13.89 14.27
C ALA A 118 2.24 12.96 13.19
N TYR A 119 0.92 12.85 13.15
CA TYR A 119 0.21 12.01 12.20
C TYR A 119 -1.01 12.71 11.61
N LYS A 120 -1.22 12.50 10.32
CA LYS A 120 -2.38 13.01 9.60
C LYS A 120 -2.87 12.01 8.58
N GLN A 121 -4.19 11.92 8.48
CA GLN A 121 -4.91 11.16 7.46
C GLN A 121 -5.65 12.06 6.50
N ILE A 122 -5.64 11.68 5.22
CA ILE A 122 -6.20 12.45 4.12
C ILE A 122 -7.01 11.51 3.20
N ASP A 123 -8.20 11.96 2.78
CA ASP A 123 -9.08 11.30 1.82
C ASP A 123 -9.54 9.86 2.17
N PHE A 124 -9.84 9.61 3.45
CA PHE A 124 -10.35 8.32 3.93
C PHE A 124 -11.85 8.09 3.71
N GLU A 125 -12.64 9.16 3.55
CA GLU A 125 -14.10 9.06 3.43
C GLU A 125 -14.60 8.87 1.99
N LYS A 126 -13.74 9.03 0.98
CA LYS A 126 -14.10 8.98 -0.45
C LYS A 126 -13.49 7.74 -1.11
N PRO A 127 -14.27 6.68 -1.40
CA PRO A 127 -13.76 5.44 -1.98
C PRO A 127 -12.97 5.61 -3.29
N ASP A 128 -13.36 6.57 -4.12
CA ASP A 128 -12.74 6.78 -5.43
C ASP A 128 -11.42 7.54 -5.40
N ILE A 129 -11.04 8.12 -4.26
CA ILE A 129 -9.79 8.87 -4.08
C ILE A 129 -8.81 8.05 -3.26
N PRO A 130 -7.55 7.85 -3.69
CA PRO A 130 -6.54 7.15 -2.89
C PRO A 130 -6.41 7.72 -1.48
N THR A 131 -6.23 6.86 -0.47
CA THR A 131 -5.97 7.30 0.91
C THR A 131 -4.52 7.77 1.03
N GLU A 132 -4.29 8.76 1.88
CA GLU A 132 -2.95 9.26 2.16
C GLU A 132 -2.72 9.44 3.67
N GLU A 133 -1.60 8.93 4.14
CA GLU A 133 -1.14 9.01 5.52
C GLU A 133 0.17 9.80 5.53
N VAL A 134 0.28 10.80 6.38
CA VAL A 134 1.48 11.65 6.54
C VAL A 134 1.93 11.53 7.97
N TYR A 135 3.19 11.14 8.16
CA TYR A 135 3.85 11.02 9.44
C TYR A 135 5.02 11.98 9.47
N SER A 136 5.12 12.81 10.50
CA SER A 136 6.38 13.47 10.84
C SER A 136 7.09 12.56 11.84
N VAL A 137 8.30 12.15 11.50
CA VAL A 137 9.02 11.10 12.22
C VAL A 137 10.46 11.50 12.51
N LEU A 138 10.96 10.94 13.60
CA LEU A 138 12.35 10.95 14.00
C LEU A 138 12.92 9.53 13.85
N PHE A 139 14.14 9.43 13.33
CA PHE A 139 14.85 8.17 13.12
C PHE A 139 16.31 8.31 13.55
N GLU A 140 16.77 7.42 14.41
CA GLU A 140 18.17 7.35 14.82
C GLU A 140 18.97 6.45 13.86
N PRO A 141 19.94 7.00 13.10
CA PRO A 141 20.81 6.17 12.27
C PRO A 141 21.84 5.38 13.10
N ASP A 142 22.29 4.23 12.58
CA ASP A 142 23.32 3.43 13.22
C ASP A 142 24.65 4.20 13.28
N ALA A 143 25.20 4.43 14.47
CA ALA A 143 26.57 4.89 14.64
C ALA A 143 27.57 3.72 14.47
N VAL A 144 28.47 3.80 13.47
CA VAL A 144 29.42 2.71 13.13
C VAL A 144 30.87 3.07 13.52
N GLY A 145 31.08 4.21 14.17
CA GLY A 145 32.39 4.70 14.61
C GLY A 145 32.36 6.21 14.89
N ALA A 146 33.51 6.80 15.21
CA ALA A 146 33.62 8.24 15.51
C ALA A 146 33.14 9.10 14.31
N GLY A 147 31.92 9.63 14.40
CA GLY A 147 31.31 10.51 13.39
C GLY A 147 30.87 9.82 12.10
N THR A 148 30.70 8.49 12.08
CA THR A 148 30.17 7.78 10.89
C THR A 148 28.77 7.24 11.17
N LEU A 149 27.79 7.80 10.47
CA LEU A 149 26.40 7.34 10.48
C LEU A 149 26.15 6.37 9.33
N ARG A 150 25.33 5.35 9.60
CA ARG A 150 24.86 4.39 8.60
C ARG A 150 23.34 4.29 8.70
N MET A 151 22.68 4.36 7.56
CA MET A 151 21.24 4.21 7.47
C MET A 151 20.84 3.38 6.26
N ASN A 152 19.74 2.65 6.37
CA ASN A 152 19.10 2.03 5.23
C ASN A 152 18.05 3.00 4.67
N PRO A 153 18.09 3.37 3.37
CA PRO A 153 17.08 4.26 2.81
C PRO A 153 15.68 3.65 2.74
N PHE A 154 15.54 2.33 2.90
CA PHE A 154 14.24 1.64 3.01
C PHE A 154 13.86 1.45 4.48
N LEU A 155 13.27 2.49 5.05
CA LEU A 155 12.91 2.53 6.48
C LEU A 155 11.70 1.65 6.80
N ILE A 156 10.72 1.64 5.89
CA ILE A 156 9.46 0.89 5.99
C ILE A 156 9.26 0.02 4.75
N ASP A 157 8.18 -0.78 4.74
CA ASP A 157 7.74 -1.58 3.59
C ASP A 157 8.81 -2.54 3.03
N ARG A 158 9.69 -3.06 3.90
CA ARG A 158 10.76 -3.97 3.51
C ARG A 158 10.23 -5.38 3.20
N PHE A 159 10.51 -5.88 2.00
CA PHE A 159 10.33 -7.30 1.67
C PHE A 159 11.49 -8.12 2.26
N THR A 160 11.33 -8.60 3.50
CA THR A 160 12.39 -9.35 4.19
C THR A 160 12.33 -10.86 3.96
N VAL A 161 11.20 -11.38 3.45
CA VAL A 161 10.97 -12.82 3.25
C VAL A 161 10.35 -13.05 1.88
N ASN A 162 10.90 -14.01 1.15
CA ASN A 162 10.27 -14.50 -0.08
C ASN A 162 9.00 -15.31 0.25
N PRO A 163 7.82 -14.92 -0.25
CA PRO A 163 6.58 -15.66 0.00
C PRO A 163 6.52 -17.01 -0.72
N PHE A 164 7.41 -17.25 -1.70
CA PHE A 164 7.49 -18.48 -2.47
C PHE A 164 8.58 -19.40 -1.93
N LYS A 165 8.20 -20.27 -1.02
CA LYS A 165 9.13 -21.18 -0.33
C LYS A 165 9.32 -22.54 -1.04
N LEU A 166 8.42 -22.88 -1.95
CA LEU A 166 8.45 -24.16 -2.66
C LEU A 166 9.34 -24.05 -3.91
N GLU A 167 10.22 -25.02 -4.10
CA GLU A 167 11.04 -25.15 -5.31
C GLU A 167 10.19 -25.50 -6.54
N GLU A 168 9.19 -26.37 -6.37
CA GLU A 168 8.28 -26.80 -7.43
C GLU A 168 6.81 -26.55 -7.08
N ARG A 169 5.99 -26.21 -8.08
CA ARG A 169 4.55 -25.93 -7.91
C ARG A 169 3.74 -26.59 -9.02
N LEU A 170 2.68 -27.28 -8.62
CA LEU A 170 1.70 -27.89 -9.53
C LEU A 170 0.58 -26.92 -9.94
N TYR A 171 0.48 -25.75 -9.28
CA TYR A 171 -0.54 -24.74 -9.53
C TYR A 171 0.10 -23.37 -9.70
N PRO A 172 -0.50 -22.49 -10.54
CA PRO A 172 -0.01 -21.14 -10.74
C PRO A 172 -0.19 -20.29 -9.46
N VAL A 173 0.61 -19.23 -9.37
CA VAL A 173 0.38 -18.17 -8.39
C VAL A 173 -0.66 -17.22 -8.92
N ASP A 174 -1.70 -16.99 -8.12
CA ASP A 174 -2.68 -15.95 -8.38
C ASP A 174 -2.66 -14.90 -7.26
N TYR A 175 -2.37 -13.66 -7.63
CA TYR A 175 -2.41 -12.51 -6.73
C TYR A 175 -3.75 -11.76 -6.76
N GLY A 176 -4.65 -12.15 -7.67
CA GLY A 176 -5.94 -11.54 -8.00
C GLY A 176 -5.82 -10.24 -8.81
N TYR A 177 -4.86 -9.38 -8.49
CA TYR A 177 -4.67 -8.08 -9.14
C TYR A 177 -3.21 -7.64 -9.19
N GLU A 178 -2.90 -6.71 -10.10
CA GLU A 178 -1.60 -6.07 -10.20
C GLU A 178 -1.30 -5.21 -8.97
N ARG A 179 -0.12 -5.42 -8.37
CA ARG A 179 0.37 -4.67 -7.20
C ARG A 179 1.55 -3.82 -7.61
N LYS A 180 1.46 -2.51 -7.39
CA LYS A 180 2.56 -1.58 -7.64
C LYS A 180 3.05 -0.97 -6.34
N TYR A 181 4.34 -1.12 -6.07
CA TYR A 181 5.03 -0.49 -4.95
C TYR A 181 5.99 0.56 -5.50
N THR A 182 5.96 1.77 -4.96
CA THR A 182 6.91 2.84 -5.32
C THR A 182 7.46 3.42 -4.03
N TYR A 183 8.78 3.39 -3.88
CA TYR A 183 9.47 3.95 -2.73
C TYR A 183 10.42 5.05 -3.21
N ALA A 184 10.21 6.27 -2.73
CA ALA A 184 11.03 7.43 -3.07
C ALA A 184 11.66 8.00 -1.81
N PHE A 185 12.99 7.93 -1.73
CA PHE A 185 13.76 8.46 -0.61
C PHE A 185 14.51 9.72 -1.05
N SER A 186 14.39 10.78 -0.25
CA SER A 186 15.11 12.03 -0.42
C SER A 186 15.80 12.39 0.88
N PHE A 187 17.10 12.68 0.81
CA PHE A 187 17.89 13.11 1.94
C PHE A 187 18.78 14.28 1.55
N GLU A 188 18.78 15.30 2.38
CA GLU A 188 19.67 16.45 2.25
C GLU A 188 20.94 16.19 3.05
N ILE A 189 22.09 16.17 2.37
CA ILE A 189 23.39 15.95 3.00
C ILE A 189 23.82 17.29 3.63
N PRO A 190 24.01 17.36 4.96
CA PRO A 190 24.50 18.58 5.61
C PRO A 190 25.93 18.92 5.16
N GLU A 191 26.32 20.19 5.25
CA GLU A 191 27.63 20.68 4.77
C GLU A 191 28.82 19.99 5.44
N ASN A 192 28.66 19.56 6.70
CA ASN A 192 29.70 18.87 7.49
C ASN A 192 29.76 17.35 7.26
N TYR A 193 28.96 16.81 6.35
CA TYR A 193 28.90 15.38 6.03
C TYR A 193 29.28 15.09 4.57
N GLU A 194 29.91 13.94 4.35
CA GLU A 194 30.17 13.40 3.01
C GLU A 194 29.72 11.94 2.91
N ILE A 195 29.26 11.53 1.71
CA ILE A 195 28.91 10.14 1.46
C ILE A 195 30.18 9.31 1.32
N LYS A 196 30.47 8.50 2.34
CA LYS A 196 31.60 7.56 2.30
C LYS A 196 31.35 6.35 1.40
N ARG A 197 30.16 5.76 1.48
CA ARG A 197 29.81 4.52 0.75
C ARG A 197 28.30 4.30 0.69
N TYR A 198 27.81 3.90 -0.48
CA TYR A 198 26.45 3.37 -0.63
C TYR A 198 26.36 1.92 -0.12
N LEU A 199 25.26 1.60 0.56
CA LEU A 199 24.94 0.22 0.92
C LEU A 199 24.84 -0.64 -0.34
N LYS A 200 25.53 -1.77 -0.34
CA LYS A 200 25.31 -2.80 -1.36
C LYS A 200 24.07 -3.58 -0.95
N VAL A 201 22.98 -3.37 -1.66
CA VAL A 201 21.78 -4.20 -1.52
C VAL A 201 21.98 -5.42 -2.40
N ASN A 202 22.16 -6.60 -1.79
CA ASN A 202 22.05 -7.85 -2.51
C ASN A 202 20.54 -8.15 -2.60
N LEU A 203 19.98 -8.02 -3.81
CA LEU A 203 18.62 -8.47 -4.12
C LEU A 203 18.61 -9.99 -4.30
#